data_AF-A0ABD0TS83-F1
#
_entry.id   AF-A0ABD0TS83-F1
#
_cell.length_a   1.000
_cell.length_b   1.000
_cell.length_c   1.000
_cell.angle_alpha   90.00
_cell.angle_beta   90.00
_cell.angle_gamma   90.00
#
_symmetry.space_group_name_H-M   'P 1'
#
loop_
_entity.id
_entity.type
_entity.pdbx_description
1 polymer ?
#
loop_
_entity_poly.entity_id
_entity_poly.type
_entity_poly.pdbx_seq_one_letter_code
_entity_poly.pdbx_strand_id
1 'polypeptide(L)'
;MERSMLGIRLSDKQTLKNIRAKTKIVDVIKKTKTLKWRWTGHMWRSKTRKWTKDITEWYPRDGKRRRGRQIKRWEDDLPKGWRSSARDRIIWKCLEEAYVQGQPD
;
A
#
# COMPACT_ATOMS: atom_id res chain seq x y z
N MET A 1 13.31 15.93 5.47
CA MET A 1 13.11 15.60 6.90
C MET A 1 14.34 14.94 7.50
N GLU A 2 14.73 13.73 7.09
CA GLU A 2 15.81 12.97 7.75
C GLU A 2 17.15 13.72 7.87
N ARG A 3 17.54 14.47 6.83
CA ARG A 3 18.74 15.32 6.88
C ARG A 3 18.67 16.39 7.97
N SER A 4 17.51 17.02 8.12
CA SER A 4 17.29 18.07 9.12
C SER A 4 17.31 17.52 10.55
N MET A 5 16.84 16.28 10.77
CA MET A 5 16.90 15.61 12.07
C MET A 5 18.34 15.36 12.55
N LEU A 6 19.28 15.19 11.61
CA LEU A 6 20.69 14.96 11.87
C LEU A 6 21.56 16.23 11.70
N GLY A 7 20.95 17.38 11.39
CA GLY A 7 21.68 18.63 11.13
C GLY A 7 22.57 18.60 9.88
N ILE A 8 22.35 17.67 8.95
CA ILE A 8 23.19 17.46 7.77
C ILE A 8 22.87 18.47 6.67
N ARG A 9 23.91 19.17 6.20
CA ARG A 9 23.85 20.12 5.08
C ARG A 9 24.11 19.41 3.76
N LEU A 10 23.74 20.05 2.64
CA LEU A 10 24.03 19.54 1.30
C LEU A 10 25.55 19.43 1.03
N SER A 11 26.34 20.30 1.66
CA SER A 11 27.81 20.33 1.60
C SER A 11 28.48 19.05 2.13
N ASP A 12 27.83 18.37 3.07
CA ASP A 12 28.41 17.20 3.76
C ASP A 12 28.49 15.97 2.85
N LYS A 13 27.88 16.03 1.65
CA LYS A 13 27.87 15.00 0.60
C LYS A 13 27.56 13.58 1.12
N GLN A 14 26.76 13.49 2.19
CA GLN A 14 26.33 12.21 2.77
C GLN A 14 25.30 11.52 1.86
N THR A 15 25.51 10.22 1.65
CA THR A 15 24.57 9.39 0.89
C THR A 15 23.30 9.12 1.69
N LEU A 16 22.19 8.92 0.98
CA LEU A 16 20.89 8.58 1.59
C LEU A 16 20.95 7.28 2.39
N LYS A 17 21.76 6.30 1.94
CA LYS A 17 21.96 5.02 2.66
C LYS A 17 22.57 5.25 4.05
N ASN A 18 23.57 6.13 4.17
CA ASN A 18 24.19 6.47 5.45
C ASN A 18 23.22 7.22 6.37
N ILE A 19 22.43 8.14 5.81
CA ILE A 19 21.42 8.90 6.56
C ILE A 19 20.37 7.94 7.13
N ARG A 20 19.80 7.05 6.29
CA ARG A 20 18.81 6.05 6.71
C ARG A 20 19.36 5.06 7.75
N ALA A 21 20.63 4.66 7.62
CA ALA A 21 21.28 3.79 8.60
C ALA A 21 21.37 4.44 9.99
N LYS A 22 21.56 5.76 10.04
CA LYS A 22 21.62 6.53 11.30
C LYS A 22 20.23 6.80 11.89
N THR A 23 19.26 7.22 11.07
CA THR A 23 17.92 7.57 11.55
C THR A 23 17.09 6.35 11.93
N LYS A 24 17.36 5.18 11.33
CA LYS A 24 16.57 3.94 11.52
C LYS A 24 15.06 4.13 11.30
N ILE A 25 14.69 5.15 10.54
CA ILE A 25 13.29 5.44 10.22
C ILE A 25 12.76 4.34 9.28
N VAL A 26 11.55 3.88 9.56
CA VAL A 26 10.87 2.89 8.71
C VAL A 26 10.57 3.51 7.35
N ASP A 27 10.88 2.78 6.28
CA ASP A 27 10.58 3.23 4.93
C ASP A 27 9.07 3.50 4.78
N VAL A 28 8.73 4.75 4.46
CA VAL A 28 7.35 5.24 4.34
C VAL A 28 6.58 4.47 3.28
N ILE A 29 7.24 4.08 2.18
CA ILE A 29 6.61 3.31 1.11
C ILE A 29 6.22 1.93 1.63
N LYS A 30 7.15 1.25 2.32
CA LYS A 30 6.87 -0.06 2.94
C LYS A 30 5.72 0.06 3.94
N LYS A 31 5.76 1.08 4.82
CA LYS A 31 4.69 1.30 5.81
C LYS A 31 3.33 1.53 5.15
N THR A 32 3.29 2.31 4.06
CA THR A 32 2.07 2.58 3.31
C THR A 32 1.54 1.31 2.64
N LYS A 33 2.42 0.52 2.00
CA LYS A 33 2.06 -0.79 1.41
C LYS A 33 1.50 -1.76 2.48
N THR A 34 2.16 -1.88 3.64
CA THR A 34 1.69 -2.67 4.79
C THR A 34 0.31 -2.22 5.28
N LEU A 35 0.11 -0.91 5.47
CA LEU A 35 -1.16 -0.37 5.95
C LEU A 35 -2.28 -0.61 4.94
N LYS A 36 -2.01 -0.39 3.65
CA LYS A 36 -2.94 -0.69 2.56
C LYS A 36 -3.36 -2.16 2.63
N TRP A 37 -2.40 -3.09 2.69
CA TRP A 37 -2.67 -4.52 2.77
C TRP A 37 -3.54 -4.92 3.97
N ARG A 38 -3.19 -4.45 5.16
CA ARG A 38 -3.93 -4.76 6.40
C ARG A 38 -5.34 -4.19 6.37
N TRP A 39 -5.48 -2.96 5.89
CA TRP A 39 -6.76 -2.30 5.75
C TRP A 39 -7.68 -3.04 4.78
N THR A 40 -7.16 -3.49 3.63
CA THR A 40 -7.90 -4.31 2.66
C THR A 40 -8.49 -5.56 3.31
N GLY A 41 -7.67 -6.32 4.03
CA GLY A 41 -8.11 -7.53 4.72
C GLY A 41 -9.11 -7.24 5.85
N HIS A 42 -8.93 -6.13 6.59
CA HIS A 42 -9.88 -5.71 7.62
C HIS A 42 -11.24 -5.32 7.02
N MET A 43 -11.23 -4.48 5.99
CA MET A 43 -12.43 -4.03 5.28
C MET A 43 -13.20 -5.21 4.71
N TRP A 44 -12.54 -6.13 4.02
CA TRP A 44 -13.19 -7.24 3.33
C TRP A 44 -13.90 -8.22 4.27
N ARG A 45 -13.28 -8.48 5.44
CA ARG A 45 -13.85 -9.35 6.50
C ARG A 45 -14.89 -8.66 7.38
N SER A 46 -15.09 -7.34 7.21
CA SER A 46 -16.11 -6.64 7.98
C SER A 46 -17.49 -7.19 7.58
N LYS A 47 -18.24 -7.69 8.58
CA LYS A 47 -19.61 -8.21 8.40
C LYS A 47 -20.61 -7.08 8.15
N THR A 48 -20.35 -5.89 8.69
CA THR A 48 -21.18 -4.71 8.48
C THR A 48 -21.00 -4.19 7.07
N ARG A 49 -22.11 -3.87 6.40
CA ARG A 49 -22.08 -3.16 5.13
C ARG A 49 -21.56 -1.74 5.37
N LYS A 50 -20.36 -1.45 4.87
CA LYS A 50 -19.72 -0.14 4.96
C LYS A 50 -19.65 0.47 3.58
N TRP A 51 -19.89 1.78 3.46
CA TRP A 51 -19.75 2.52 2.21
C TRP A 51 -18.39 2.30 1.53
N THR A 52 -17.33 2.16 2.33
CA THR A 52 -15.98 1.81 1.88
C THR A 52 -15.92 0.50 1.10
N LYS A 53 -16.64 -0.53 1.54
CA LYS A 53 -16.72 -1.82 0.86
C LYS A 53 -17.49 -1.67 -0.44
N ASP A 54 -18.61 -0.95 -0.43
CA ASP A 54 -19.43 -0.70 -1.61
C ASP A 54 -18.64 0.05 -2.69
N ILE A 55 -17.88 1.11 -2.33
CA ILE A 55 -17.01 1.84 -3.28
C ILE A 55 -15.90 0.96 -3.84
N THR A 56 -15.31 0.11 -2.99
CA THR A 56 -14.17 -0.72 -3.41
C THR A 56 -14.62 -1.90 -4.25
N GLU A 57 -15.78 -2.47 -3.95
CA GLU A 57 -16.44 -3.50 -4.75
C GLU A 57 -17.05 -2.93 -6.02
N TRP A 58 -17.33 -1.62 -6.06
CA TRP A 58 -17.97 -0.94 -7.19
C TRP A 58 -17.17 -1.15 -8.47
N TYR A 59 -17.70 -2.07 -9.27
CA TYR A 59 -17.20 -2.45 -10.56
C TYR A 59 -18.17 -1.92 -11.62
N PRO A 60 -17.76 -0.98 -12.50
CA PRO A 60 -18.53 -0.71 -13.70
C PRO A 60 -18.41 -1.96 -14.57
N ARG A 61 -19.37 -2.89 -14.44
CA ARG A 61 -19.42 -4.11 -15.27
C ARG A 61 -19.56 -3.76 -16.74
N ASP A 62 -20.29 -2.68 -17.02
CA ASP A 62 -20.57 -2.22 -18.37
C ASP A 62 -20.28 -0.71 -18.47
N GLY A 63 -19.17 -0.34 -19.11
CA GLY A 63 -18.86 1.06 -19.41
C GLY A 63 -17.37 1.38 -19.54
N LYS A 64 -17.02 2.15 -20.59
CA LYS A 64 -15.71 2.80 -20.69
C LYS A 64 -15.66 3.96 -19.69
N ARG A 65 -14.53 4.13 -18.99
CA ARG A 65 -14.34 5.30 -18.12
C ARG A 65 -14.38 6.59 -18.95
N ARG A 66 -14.94 7.66 -18.39
CA ARG A 66 -14.89 8.99 -19.00
C ARG A 66 -13.42 9.40 -19.23
N ARG A 67 -13.14 10.05 -20.36
CA ARG A 67 -11.83 10.64 -20.65
C ARG A 67 -11.40 11.55 -19.49
N GLY A 68 -10.13 11.47 -19.10
CA GLY A 68 -9.54 12.26 -18.01
C GLY A 68 -9.54 11.60 -16.63
N ARG A 69 -10.25 10.49 -16.40
CA ARG A 69 -10.09 9.72 -15.15
C ARG A 69 -8.84 8.85 -15.19
N GLN A 70 -8.18 8.74 -14.05
CA GLN A 70 -7.00 7.88 -13.87
C GLN A 70 -7.34 6.43 -14.22
N ILE A 71 -6.48 5.80 -15.02
CA ILE A 71 -6.69 4.44 -15.53
C ILE A 71 -6.59 3.42 -14.39
N LYS A 72 -5.59 3.60 -13.52
CA LYS A 72 -5.26 2.70 -12.41
C LYS A 72 -6.26 2.83 -11.26
N ARG A 73 -6.88 1.72 -10.87
CA ARG A 73 -7.73 1.61 -9.68
C ARG A 73 -6.91 1.35 -8.44
N TRP A 74 -7.49 1.66 -7.29
CA TRP A 74 -6.94 1.23 -6.00
C TRP A 74 -6.82 -0.30 -5.88
N GLU A 75 -7.81 -1.04 -6.41
CA GLU A 75 -7.83 -2.52 -6.46
C GLU A 75 -6.77 -3.07 -7.42
N ASP A 76 -6.35 -2.33 -8.44
CA ASP A 76 -5.40 -2.83 -9.45
C ASP A 76 -4.00 -3.08 -8.85
N ASP A 77 -3.69 -2.52 -7.68
CA ASP A 77 -2.48 -2.85 -6.94
C ASP A 77 -2.55 -4.20 -6.23
N LEU A 78 -3.76 -4.74 -5.99
CA LEU A 78 -3.94 -5.99 -5.26
C LEU A 78 -3.74 -7.20 -6.19
N PRO A 79 -3.23 -8.32 -5.68
CA PRO A 79 -3.03 -9.52 -6.48
C PRO A 79 -4.36 -10.10 -6.95
N LYS A 80 -4.33 -10.85 -8.06
CA LYS A 80 -5.50 -11.59 -8.53
C LYS A 80 -6.00 -12.54 -7.44
N GLY A 81 -7.33 -12.66 -7.30
CA GLY A 81 -7.93 -13.54 -6.30
C GLY A 81 -7.86 -13.03 -4.86
N TRP A 82 -7.38 -11.81 -4.61
CA TRP A 82 -7.23 -11.25 -3.26
C TRP A 82 -8.52 -11.31 -2.43
N ARG A 83 -9.70 -11.22 -3.05
CA ARG A 83 -11.00 -11.33 -2.37
C ARG A 83 -11.19 -12.68 -1.67
N SER A 84 -10.68 -13.76 -2.25
CA SER A 84 -10.72 -15.08 -1.61
C SER A 84 -9.70 -15.16 -0.48
N SER A 85 -8.45 -14.77 -0.76
CA SER A 85 -7.36 -14.80 0.21
C SER A 85 -7.60 -13.91 1.43
N ALA A 86 -8.25 -12.75 1.25
CA ALA A 86 -8.51 -11.79 2.32
C ALA A 86 -9.53 -12.28 3.35
N ARG A 87 -10.32 -13.32 3.04
CA ARG A 87 -11.25 -13.93 4.01
C ARG A 87 -10.49 -14.65 5.13
N ASP A 88 -9.42 -15.35 4.78
CA ASP A 88 -8.57 -16.06 5.74
C ASP A 88 -7.50 -15.11 6.31
N ARG A 89 -7.46 -14.97 7.63
CA ARG A 89 -6.50 -14.09 8.31
C ARG A 89 -5.06 -14.58 8.15
N ILE A 90 -4.84 -15.89 8.18
CA ILE A 90 -3.51 -16.51 8.17
C ILE A 90 -2.93 -16.37 6.77
N ILE A 91 -3.67 -16.80 5.75
CA ILE A 91 -3.25 -16.66 4.34
C ILE A 91 -2.99 -15.19 4.00
N TRP A 92 -3.89 -14.29 4.39
CA TRP A 92 -3.70 -12.86 4.12
C TRP A 92 -2.44 -12.29 4.79
N LYS A 93 -2.11 -12.74 6.00
CA LYS A 93 -0.90 -12.29 6.71
C LYS A 93 0.38 -12.84 6.05
N CYS A 94 0.38 -14.11 5.65
CA CYS A 94 1.54 -14.72 4.98
C CYS A 94 1.88 -14.05 3.64
N LEU A 95 0.87 -13.55 2.92
CA LEU A 95 1.04 -12.85 1.65
C LEU A 95 1.48 -11.38 1.79
N GLU A 96 1.46 -10.83 3.01
CA GLU A 96 1.79 -9.41 3.27
C GLU A 96 3.23 -9.09 2.88
N GLU A 97 4.18 -9.96 3.22
CA GLU A 97 5.60 -9.75 2.92
C GLU A 97 5.86 -9.72 1.41
N ALA A 98 5.27 -10.67 0.67
CA ALA A 98 5.37 -10.72 -0.78
C ALA A 98 4.78 -9.47 -1.44
N TYR A 99 3.65 -8.97 -0.94
CA TYR A 99 3.03 -7.74 -1.44
C TYR A 99 3.89 -6.51 -1.22
N VAL A 100 4.49 -6.37 -0.03
CA VAL A 100 5.32 -5.21 0.33
C VAL A 100 6.62 -5.17 -0.47
N GLN A 101 7.20 -6.34 -0.78
CA GLN A 101 8.46 -6.44 -1.53
C GLN A 101 8.27 -6.45 -3.06
N GLY A 102 7.18 -7.03 -3.55
CA GLY A 102 7.00 -7.33 -4.98
C GLY A 102 6.45 -6.20 -5.86
N GLN A 103 6.09 -5.04 -5.28
CA GLN A 103 5.60 -3.90 -6.06
C GLN A 103 6.77 -2.99 -6.45
N PRO A 104 7.13 -2.88 -7.75
CA PRO A 104 8.11 -1.91 -8.21
C PRO A 104 7.63 -0.49 -7.90
N ASP A 105 8.57 0.37 -7.51
CA ASP A 105 8.30 1.78 -7.18
C ASP A 105 8.06 2.63 -8.43
#